data_AF-A0A2E8HGK3-F1
#
_entry.id   AF-A0A2E8HGK3-F1
#
_cell.length_a   1.000
_cell.length_b   1.000
_cell.length_c   1.000
_cell.angle_alpha   90.00
_cell.angle_beta   90.00
_cell.angle_gamma   90.00
#
_symmetry.space_group_name_H-M   'P 1'
#
loop_
_entity.id
_entity.type
_entity.pdbx_description
1 polymer ?
#
loop_
_entity_poly.entity_id
_entity_poly.type
_entity_poly.pdbx_seq_one_letter_code
_entity_poly.pdbx_strand_id
1 'polypeptide(L)'
;MAITLKQEAREYALHPEGGPYPSVLSEIRSHKDVETAYGTKDKLQLSFQTSEKLRDHVQGIDDDRPMTVSVFVNATLNDKGRLMGFITQQVATADLDALMLNGKDVDIESLLLGTQWLLVVEHNESKGRIYANVTNAMKGPETQKICVWEDEAGF
;
A
#
# COMPACT_ATOMS: atom_id res chain seq x y z
N MET A 1 -27.19 21.27 15.41
CA MET A 1 -27.17 20.91 13.99
C MET A 1 -26.38 19.62 13.84
N ALA A 2 -26.96 18.58 13.24
CA ALA A 2 -26.32 17.28 13.09
C ALA A 2 -25.48 17.25 11.80
N ILE A 3 -24.19 16.97 11.91
CA ILE A 3 -23.32 16.74 10.76
C ILE A 3 -23.71 15.38 10.18
N THR A 4 -24.31 15.40 8.98
CA THR A 4 -24.65 14.17 8.26
C THR A 4 -23.47 13.80 7.37
N LEU A 5 -22.69 12.80 7.78
CA LEU A 5 -21.64 12.24 6.95
C LEU A 5 -22.31 11.34 5.90
N LYS A 6 -22.29 11.76 4.62
CA LYS A 6 -22.63 10.86 3.51
C LYS A 6 -21.54 9.81 3.42
N GLN A 7 -21.82 8.62 3.92
CA GLN A 7 -20.98 7.47 3.68
C GLN A 7 -21.25 7.01 2.25
N GLU A 8 -20.50 7.55 1.28
CA GLU A 8 -20.38 6.91 -0.02
C GLU A 8 -19.63 5.59 0.21
N ALA A 9 -20.39 4.51 0.42
CA ALA A 9 -19.88 3.18 0.18
C ALA A 9 -19.69 3.08 -1.34
N ARG A 10 -18.58 3.60 -1.86
CA ARG A 10 -18.04 3.04 -3.10
C ARG A 10 -17.79 1.58 -2.77
N GLU A 11 -18.66 0.70 -3.26
CA GLU A 11 -18.43 -0.74 -3.27
C GLU A 11 -17.22 -0.95 -4.19
N TYR A 12 -16.02 -0.81 -3.62
CA TYR A 12 -14.81 -1.19 -4.33
C TYR A 12 -14.90 -2.68 -4.60
N ALA A 13 -14.67 -3.09 -5.85
CA ALA A 13 -14.49 -4.49 -6.19
C ALA A 13 -13.43 -5.07 -5.25
N LEU A 14 -13.79 -6.14 -4.54
CA LEU A 14 -12.86 -6.82 -3.65
C LEU A 14 -11.70 -7.39 -4.48
N HIS A 15 -10.48 -7.21 -3.98
CA HIS A 15 -9.31 -7.83 -4.58
C HIS A 15 -9.50 -9.36 -4.56
N PRO A 16 -9.01 -10.15 -5.52
CA PRO A 16 -8.92 -11.59 -5.33
C PRO A 16 -8.08 -11.94 -4.09
N GLU A 17 -8.57 -12.84 -3.26
CA GLU A 17 -7.83 -13.35 -2.10
C GLU A 17 -6.77 -14.37 -2.55
N GLY A 18 -5.63 -14.37 -1.86
CA GLY A 18 -4.51 -15.27 -2.11
C GLY A 18 -3.23 -14.53 -2.51
N GLY A 19 -2.55 -15.05 -3.52
CA GLY A 19 -1.27 -14.56 -3.99
C GLY A 19 -0.24 -15.69 -4.14
N PRO A 20 1.02 -15.35 -4.43
CA PRO A 20 1.58 -14.01 -4.44
C PRO A 20 1.20 -13.21 -5.70
N TYR A 21 0.82 -11.94 -5.52
CA TYR A 21 0.56 -10.98 -6.59
C TYR A 21 1.81 -10.13 -6.85
N PRO A 22 2.44 -10.27 -8.04
CA PRO A 22 3.42 -9.30 -8.52
C PRO A 22 2.84 -7.89 -8.52
N SER A 23 3.58 -6.94 -7.96
CA SER A 23 3.17 -5.53 -7.88
C SER A 23 4.35 -4.56 -7.87
N VAL A 24 4.05 -3.28 -8.07
CA VAL A 24 4.96 -2.14 -7.94
C VAL A 24 4.39 -1.14 -6.95
N LEU A 25 5.22 -0.57 -6.07
CA LEU A 25 4.78 0.55 -5.23
C LEU A 25 4.68 1.82 -6.09
N SER A 26 3.47 2.30 -6.32
CA SER A 26 3.20 3.41 -7.24
C SER A 26 3.01 4.75 -6.54
N GLU A 27 2.54 4.74 -5.29
CA GLU A 27 2.23 5.97 -4.56
C GLU A 27 2.50 5.80 -3.06
N ILE A 28 3.04 6.86 -2.44
CA ILE A 28 3.10 7.04 -1.00
C ILE A 28 2.37 8.33 -0.67
N ARG A 29 1.39 8.27 0.24
CA ARG A 29 0.61 9.44 0.65
C ARG A 29 0.64 9.61 2.16
N SER A 30 0.96 10.82 2.60
CA SER A 30 0.95 11.18 4.03
C SER A 30 -0.46 11.60 4.48
N HIS A 31 -0.88 11.06 5.63
CA HIS A 31 -2.11 11.39 6.34
C HIS A 31 -1.73 11.85 7.75
N LYS A 32 -1.72 13.16 7.97
CA LYS A 32 -1.35 13.74 9.26
C LYS A 32 -2.50 13.68 10.26
N ASP A 33 -2.14 13.62 11.53
CA ASP A 33 -3.07 13.76 12.66
C ASP A 33 -4.23 12.75 12.68
N VAL A 34 -3.97 11.48 12.38
CA VAL A 34 -4.99 10.43 12.44
C VAL A 34 -5.20 9.98 13.87
N GLU A 35 -6.43 10.11 14.37
CA GLU A 35 -6.80 9.63 15.71
C GLU A 35 -6.76 8.09 15.77
N THR A 36 -6.02 7.55 16.74
CA THR A 36 -5.94 6.11 17.00
C THR A 36 -6.27 5.81 18.46
N ALA A 37 -6.49 4.53 18.80
CA ALA A 37 -6.70 4.09 20.17
C ALA A 37 -5.54 4.45 21.14
N TYR A 38 -4.39 4.83 20.61
CA TYR A 38 -3.19 5.19 21.36
C TYR A 38 -2.80 6.67 21.18
N GLY A 39 -3.74 7.52 20.75
CA GLY A 39 -3.53 8.94 20.47
C GLY A 39 -3.39 9.25 18.99
N THR A 40 -3.19 10.54 18.69
CA THR A 40 -3.02 11.07 17.34
C THR A 40 -1.67 10.67 16.76
N LYS A 41 -1.68 10.07 15.57
CA LYS A 41 -0.46 9.60 14.88
C LYS A 41 -0.53 9.93 13.40
N ASP A 42 0.62 10.24 12.83
CA ASP A 42 0.78 10.35 11.38
C ASP A 42 0.78 8.96 10.75
N LYS A 43 0.06 8.82 9.64
CA LYS A 43 0.00 7.60 8.84
C LYS A 43 0.50 7.84 7.43
N LEU A 44 1.09 6.79 6.86
CA LEU A 44 1.39 6.70 5.45
C LEU A 44 0.46 5.67 4.82
N GLN A 45 -0.02 5.99 3.63
CA GLN A 45 -0.67 5.05 2.73
C GLN A 45 0.35 4.66 1.67
N LEU A 46 0.62 3.36 1.57
CA LEU A 46 1.46 2.76 0.53
C LEU A 46 0.53 2.09 -0.48
N SER A 47 0.50 2.55 -1.72
CA SER A 47 -0.36 2.00 -2.77
C SER A 47 0.46 1.21 -3.77
N PHE A 48 0.05 -0.04 -3.99
CA PHE A 48 0.70 -0.98 -4.89
C PHE A 48 -0.23 -1.28 -6.06
N GLN A 49 0.28 -1.10 -7.27
CA GLN A 49 -0.40 -1.58 -8.49
C GLN A 49 0.04 -3.01 -8.76
N THR A 50 -0.91 -3.92 -8.91
CA THR A 50 -0.65 -5.33 -9.16
C THR A 50 -0.65 -5.63 -10.66
N SER A 51 -0.12 -6.80 -11.05
CA SER A 51 -0.23 -7.29 -12.44
C SER A 51 -1.65 -7.71 -12.83
N GLU A 52 -2.55 -7.84 -11.86
CA GLU A 52 -3.94 -8.21 -12.08
C GLU A 52 -4.76 -6.98 -12.48
N LYS A 53 -5.68 -7.16 -13.43
CA LYS A 53 -6.57 -6.08 -13.89
C LYS A 53 -7.78 -5.94 -12.97
N LEU A 54 -8.29 -4.72 -12.88
CA LEU A 54 -9.53 -4.43 -12.16
C LEU A 54 -10.71 -5.09 -12.89
N ARG A 55 -11.21 -6.22 -12.37
CA ARG A 55 -12.44 -6.81 -12.89
C ARG A 55 -13.61 -6.33 -12.04
N ASP A 56 -14.44 -5.44 -12.58
CA ASP A 56 -15.71 -5.13 -11.95
C ASP A 56 -16.69 -6.27 -12.22
N HIS A 57 -16.72 -7.23 -11.30
CA HIS A 57 -17.60 -8.38 -11.34
C HIS A 57 -19.09 -8.02 -11.21
N VAL A 58 -19.45 -6.78 -10.84
CA VAL A 58 -20.84 -6.36 -10.64
C VAL A 58 -21.48 -5.88 -11.95
N GLN A 59 -20.68 -5.34 -12.88
CA GLN A 59 -21.20 -4.80 -14.15
C GLN A 59 -20.65 -5.48 -15.41
N GLY A 60 -19.75 -6.47 -15.28
CA GLY A 60 -19.15 -7.12 -16.45
C GLY A 60 -18.33 -6.16 -17.31
N ILE A 61 -17.84 -5.08 -16.72
CA ILE A 61 -16.95 -4.13 -17.35
C ILE A 61 -15.53 -4.66 -17.13
N ASP A 62 -14.93 -5.15 -18.21
CA ASP A 62 -13.49 -5.40 -18.24
C ASP A 62 -12.78 -4.05 -18.25
N ASP A 63 -12.21 -3.69 -17.10
CA ASP A 63 -11.38 -2.52 -16.94
C ASP A 63 -9.91 -2.94 -17.00
N ASP A 64 -9.20 -2.41 -17.99
CA ASP A 64 -7.80 -2.76 -18.23
C ASP A 64 -6.83 -2.11 -17.24
N ARG A 65 -7.32 -1.25 -16.34
CA ARG A 65 -6.51 -0.63 -15.28
C ARG A 65 -5.96 -1.69 -14.31
N PRO A 66 -4.72 -1.52 -13.83
CA PRO A 66 -4.19 -2.42 -12.82
C PRO A 66 -4.99 -2.26 -11.53
N MET A 67 -5.25 -3.36 -10.87
CA MET A 67 -5.84 -3.37 -9.56
C MET A 67 -4.85 -2.78 -8.56
N THR A 68 -5.33 -1.91 -7.68
CA THR A 68 -4.51 -1.21 -6.69
C THR A 68 -4.86 -1.68 -5.28
N VAL A 69 -3.85 -2.03 -4.49
CA VAL A 69 -3.99 -2.36 -3.07
C VAL A 69 -3.26 -1.32 -2.24
N SER A 70 -3.92 -0.80 -1.20
CA SER A 70 -3.30 0.13 -0.27
C SER A 70 -3.08 -0.48 1.11
N VAL A 71 -1.94 -0.17 1.70
CA VAL A 71 -1.61 -0.50 3.09
C VAL A 71 -1.40 0.79 3.87
N PHE A 72 -2.03 0.88 5.04
CA PHE A 72 -1.81 1.99 5.96
C PHE A 72 -0.81 1.59 7.05
N VAL A 73 0.25 2.38 7.20
CA VAL A 73 1.29 2.20 8.21
C VAL A 73 1.46 3.48 9.02
N ASN A 74 1.98 3.40 10.25
CA ASN A 74 2.35 4.61 10.99
C ASN A 74 3.62 5.21 10.38
N ALA A 75 3.68 6.54 10.31
CA ALA A 75 4.86 7.28 9.88
C ALA A 75 5.90 7.32 11.03
N THR A 76 6.40 6.15 11.42
CA THR A 76 7.35 6.01 12.54
C THR A 76 8.39 4.96 12.20
N LEU A 77 9.67 5.34 12.32
CA LEU A 77 10.81 4.45 12.11
C LEU A 77 11.25 3.86 13.44
N ASN A 78 10.82 2.63 13.70
CA ASN A 78 11.31 1.81 14.81
C ASN A 78 11.36 0.34 14.37
N ASP A 79 12.18 -0.47 15.02
CA ASP A 79 12.48 -1.85 14.60
C ASP A 79 11.25 -2.77 14.51
N LYS A 80 10.20 -2.45 15.28
CA LYS A 80 8.94 -3.21 15.30
C LYS A 80 7.84 -2.58 14.43
N GLY A 81 8.16 -1.46 13.79
CA GLY A 81 7.23 -0.68 13.01
C GLY A 81 6.96 -1.35 11.68
N ARG A 82 5.68 -1.40 11.28
CA ARG A 82 5.31 -1.99 9.99
C ARG A 82 6.02 -1.31 8.82
N LEU A 83 6.23 0.01 8.89
CA LEU A 83 7.00 0.77 7.90
C LEU A 83 8.46 0.29 7.81
N MET A 84 9.11 0.03 8.95
CA MET A 84 10.48 -0.50 8.97
C MET A 84 10.57 -1.86 8.27
N GLY A 85 9.55 -2.71 8.45
CA GLY A 85 9.44 -3.98 7.74
C GLY A 85 9.42 -3.83 6.20
N PHE A 86 8.83 -2.77 5.66
CA PHE A 86 8.90 -2.49 4.21
C PHE A 86 10.30 -2.02 3.80
N ILE A 87 10.94 -1.17 4.59
CA ILE A 87 12.28 -0.65 4.27
C ILE A 87 13.32 -1.78 4.27
N THR A 88 13.33 -2.63 5.29
CA THR A 88 14.32 -3.72 5.43
C THR A 88 14.18 -4.82 4.39
N GLN A 89 13.01 -4.95 3.75
CA GLN A 89 12.83 -5.87 2.62
C GLN A 89 13.53 -5.36 1.35
N GLN A 90 13.67 -4.05 1.18
CA GLN A 90 14.21 -3.45 -0.04
C GLN A 90 15.66 -3.00 0.10
N VAL A 91 16.02 -2.51 1.28
CA VAL A 91 17.33 -1.93 1.60
C VAL A 91 18.18 -2.94 2.36
N ALA A 92 19.45 -3.08 1.96
CA ALA A 92 20.38 -3.96 2.67
C ALA A 92 20.65 -3.43 4.09
N THR A 93 20.81 -4.33 5.07
CA THR A 93 21.01 -3.97 6.48
C THR A 93 22.16 -3.00 6.70
N ALA A 94 23.26 -3.13 5.95
CA ALA A 94 24.42 -2.25 6.06
C ALA A 94 24.10 -0.78 5.71
N ASP A 95 23.21 -0.56 4.75
CA ASP A 95 22.77 0.77 4.35
C ASP A 95 21.74 1.34 5.33
N LEU A 96 20.97 0.45 5.97
CA LEU A 96 19.96 0.78 6.97
C LEU A 96 20.60 1.34 8.26
N ASP A 97 21.70 0.74 8.72
CA ASP A 97 22.45 1.21 9.88
C ASP A 97 22.99 2.63 9.63
N ALA A 98 23.50 2.90 8.43
CA ALA A 98 23.96 4.22 8.03
C ALA A 98 22.82 5.26 7.97
N LEU A 99 21.62 4.85 7.55
CA LEU A 99 20.43 5.72 7.55
C LEU A 99 19.95 6.04 8.97
N MET A 100 19.93 5.04 9.87
CA MET A 100 19.40 5.17 11.22
C MET A 100 20.38 5.85 12.21
N LEU A 101 21.69 5.65 12.05
CA LEU A 101 22.71 6.20 12.96
C LEU A 101 22.91 7.72 12.82
N ASN A 102 22.58 8.29 11.67
CA ASN A 102 22.92 9.68 11.37
C ASN A 102 21.85 10.69 11.78
N GLY A 103 20.70 10.25 12.33
CA GLY A 103 19.62 11.13 12.77
C GLY A 103 19.08 12.06 11.67
N LYS A 104 19.31 11.71 10.40
CA LYS A 104 18.88 12.48 9.24
C LYS A 104 17.45 12.10 8.86
N ASP A 105 16.75 13.06 8.27
CA ASP A 105 15.47 12.80 7.63
C ASP A 105 15.64 11.71 6.57
N VAL A 106 14.83 10.67 6.66
CA VAL A 106 14.83 9.55 5.72
C VAL A 106 13.79 9.84 4.65
N ASP A 107 14.25 9.99 3.40
CA ASP A 107 13.37 10.11 2.25
C ASP A 107 12.82 8.73 1.85
N ILE A 108 11.65 8.40 2.39
CA ILE A 108 10.97 7.11 2.15
C ILE A 108 10.52 6.97 0.70
N GLU A 109 10.19 8.07 0.03
CA GLU A 109 9.73 8.05 -1.35
C GLU A 109 10.86 7.58 -2.27
N SER A 110 12.04 8.19 -2.14
CA SER A 110 13.24 7.79 -2.89
C SER A 110 13.67 6.34 -2.63
N LEU A 111 13.36 5.79 -1.45
CA LEU A 111 13.71 4.42 -1.09
C LEU A 111 12.74 3.37 -1.63
N LEU A 112 11.44 3.68 -1.66
CA LEU A 112 10.41 2.66 -1.86
C LEU A 112 9.61 2.84 -3.16
N LEU A 113 9.44 4.06 -3.68
CA LEU A 113 8.66 4.25 -4.91
C LEU A 113 9.31 3.50 -6.09
N GLY A 114 8.46 2.86 -6.91
CA GLY A 114 8.89 2.06 -8.06
C GLY A 114 9.49 0.69 -7.71
N THR A 115 9.67 0.37 -6.42
CA THR A 115 10.17 -0.95 -6.01
C THR A 115 9.15 -2.05 -6.30
N GLN A 116 9.66 -3.24 -6.61
CA GLN A 116 8.86 -4.42 -6.97
C GLN A 116 8.55 -5.26 -5.74
N TRP A 117 7.32 -5.78 -5.68
CA TRP A 117 6.79 -6.51 -4.54
C TRP A 117 6.02 -7.76 -4.95
N LEU A 118 6.01 -8.76 -4.08
CA LEU A 118 5.07 -9.87 -4.07
C LEU A 118 4.16 -9.73 -2.87
N LEU A 119 2.86 -9.56 -3.12
CA LEU A 119 1.86 -9.33 -2.08
C LEU A 119 0.99 -10.56 -1.88
N VAL A 120 0.69 -10.87 -0.63
CA VAL A 120 -0.37 -11.81 -0.26
C VAL A 120 -1.51 -11.00 0.32
N VAL A 121 -2.70 -11.17 -0.24
CA VAL A 121 -3.92 -10.45 0.13
C VAL A 121 -4.88 -11.43 0.78
N GLU A 122 -5.36 -11.12 1.98
CA GLU A 122 -6.42 -11.86 2.65
C GLU A 122 -7.62 -10.96 2.92
N HIS A 123 -8.78 -11.59 2.93
CA HIS A 123 -10.04 -10.94 3.21
C HIS A 123 -10.43 -11.12 4.65
N ASN A 124 -10.58 -9.99 5.34
CA ASN A 124 -11.12 -9.99 6.69
C ASN A 124 -12.49 -9.34 6.68
N GLU A 125 -13.46 -10.02 7.29
CA GLU A 125 -14.76 -9.44 7.55
C GLU A 125 -14.76 -8.71 8.90
N SER A 126 -15.19 -7.46 8.90
CA SER A 126 -15.37 -6.68 10.12
C SER A 126 -16.61 -5.80 10.00
N LYS A 127 -17.50 -5.90 11.00
CA LYS A 127 -18.76 -5.12 11.06
C LYS A 127 -19.62 -5.22 9.79
N GLY A 128 -19.69 -6.42 9.19
CA GLY A 128 -20.45 -6.69 7.96
C GLY A 128 -19.83 -6.10 6.69
N ARG A 129 -18.54 -5.73 6.72
CA ARG A 129 -17.76 -5.29 5.56
C ARG A 129 -16.56 -6.19 5.37
N ILE A 130 -16.31 -6.57 4.13
CA ILE A 130 -15.11 -7.31 3.75
C ILE A 130 -14.03 -6.31 3.34
N TYR A 131 -12.83 -6.49 3.90
CA TYR A 131 -11.67 -5.65 3.60
C TYR A 131 -10.56 -6.50 3.03
N ALA A 132 -10.00 -6.07 1.90
CA ALA A 132 -8.76 -6.61 1.37
C ALA A 132 -7.58 -6.07 2.17
N ASN A 133 -6.82 -6.96 2.79
CA ASN A 133 -5.65 -6.62 3.59
C ASN A 133 -4.41 -7.31 3.01
N VAL A 134 -3.33 -6.56 2.85
CA VAL A 134 -2.02 -7.18 2.60
C VAL A 134 -1.55 -7.82 3.91
N THR A 135 -1.47 -9.15 3.94
CA THR A 135 -0.99 -9.91 5.09
C THR A 135 0.50 -10.18 5.01
N ASN A 136 1.05 -10.26 3.80
CA ASN A 136 2.49 -10.37 3.58
C ASN A 136 2.93 -9.53 2.37
N ALA A 137 4.09 -8.90 2.48
CA ALA A 137 4.72 -8.13 1.41
C ALA A 137 6.21 -8.46 1.40
N MET A 138 6.69 -9.02 0.29
CA MET A 138 8.07 -9.41 0.10
C MET A 138 8.68 -8.69 -1.10
N LYS A 139 10.01 -8.54 -1.10
CA LYS A 139 10.73 -8.03 -2.27
C LYS A 139 10.44 -8.90 -3.50
N GLY A 140 10.05 -8.25 -4.60
CA GLY A 140 9.86 -8.91 -5.89
C GLY A 140 11.19 -9.42 -6.45
N PRO A 141 11.20 -10.52 -7.22
CA PRO A 141 12.41 -11.02 -7.87
C PRO A 141 12.93 -10.01 -8.89
N GLU A 142 14.24 -9.99 -9.14
CA GLU A 142 14.86 -9.06 -10.11
C GLU A 142 14.33 -9.21 -11.55
N THR A 143 13.76 -10.37 -11.87
CA THR A 143 13.14 -10.67 -13.16
C THR A 143 11.74 -10.06 -13.30
N GLN A 144 11.10 -9.66 -12.21
CA GLN A 144 9.79 -8.99 -12.22
C GLN A 144 9.96 -7.54 -12.68
N LYS A 145 9.20 -7.16 -13.70
CA LYS A 145 9.18 -5.80 -14.26
C LYS A 145 7.75 -5.32 -14.45
N ILE A 146 7.12 -4.92 -13.36
CA ILE A 146 5.83 -4.22 -13.43
C ILE A 146 6.10 -2.74 -13.52
N CYS A 147 5.56 -2.13 -14.56
CA CYS A 147 5.57 -0.68 -14.72
C CYS A 147 4.40 -0.10 -13.95
N VAL A 148 4.61 1.07 -13.35
CA VAL A 148 3.50 1.88 -12.87
C VAL A 148 2.66 2.25 -14.09
N TRP A 149 1.38 1.95 -14.03
CA TRP A 149 0.43 2.46 -14.98
C TRP A 149 0.22 3.94 -14.67
N GLU A 150 0.71 4.77 -15.57
CA GLU A 150 0.40 6.18 -15.62
C GLU A 150 -0.91 6.29 -16.40
N ASP A 151 -1.97 6.78 -15.76
CA ASP A 151 -3.10 7.32 -16.52
C ASP A 151 -2.48 8.28 -17.55
N GLU A 152 -2.64 8.02 -18.85
CA GLU A 152 -2.52 9.08 -19.84
C GLU A 152 -3.65 10.06 -19.54
N ALA A 153 -3.45 10.93 -18.55
CA ALA A 153 -4.27 12.09 -18.29
C ALA A 153 -4.00 13.09 -19.42
N GLY A 154 -4.50 12.76 -20.61
CA GLY A 154 -4.81 13.72 -21.64
C GLY A 154 -5.97 14.59 -21.14
N PHE A 155 -5.61 15.77 -20.64
CA PHE A 155 -6.37 17.03 -20.55
C PHE A 155 -7.77 17.02 -19.92
#